data_AF-A2C3G3-F1
#
_entry.id   AF-A2C3G3-F1
#
_cell.length_a   1.000
_cell.length_b   1.000
_cell.length_c   1.000
_cell.angle_alpha   90.00
_cell.angle_beta   90.00
_cell.angle_gamma   90.00
#
_symmetry.space_group_name_H-M   'P 1'
#
loop_
_entity.id
_entity.type
_entity.pdbx_description
1 polymer ?
#
loop_
_entity_poly.entity_id
_entity_poly.type
_entity_poly.pdbx_seq_one_letter_code
_entity_poly.pdbx_strand_id
1 'polypeptide(L)'
;MNNFTNLIFVEDWLIERKVDLTINETQCRASIPSNASWFGARIRLGPENELIKPIWISVKANQVLESKLVKIRELLDDCRSGLLFLPENL
;
A
#
# COMPACT_ATOMS: atom_id res chain seq x y z
N MET A 1 11.81 -13.91 5.48
CA MET A 1 10.33 -13.94 5.60
C MET A 1 9.75 -13.71 4.22
N ASN A 2 9.19 -14.73 3.57
CA ASN A 2 8.74 -14.62 2.17
C ASN A 2 7.25 -14.22 2.04
N ASN A 3 6.72 -13.48 3.02
CA ASN A 3 5.32 -13.05 3.10
C ASN A 3 5.24 -11.54 3.26
N PHE A 4 4.14 -10.94 2.79
CA PHE A 4 3.83 -9.55 3.08
C PHE A 4 3.50 -9.36 4.55
N THR A 5 4.08 -8.34 5.16
CA THR A 5 3.81 -7.90 6.53
C THR A 5 3.33 -6.46 6.54
N ASN A 6 2.42 -6.14 7.45
CA ASN A 6 1.98 -4.76 7.67
C ASN A 6 3.18 -3.88 8.03
N LEU A 7 3.39 -2.81 7.26
CA LEU A 7 4.47 -1.86 7.50
C LEU A 7 3.94 -0.62 8.23
N ILE A 8 2.89 -0.01 7.68
CA ILE A 8 2.36 1.26 8.16
C ILE A 8 0.89 1.42 7.75
N PHE A 9 0.11 2.05 8.63
CA PHE A 9 -1.26 2.46 8.36
C PHE A 9 -1.35 3.98 8.35
N VAL A 10 -1.89 4.56 7.28
CA VAL A 10 -1.99 6.01 7.09
C VAL A 10 -3.22 6.34 6.25
N GLU A 11 -4.03 7.31 6.68
CA GLU A 11 -5.15 7.83 5.88
C GLU A 11 -6.13 6.75 5.35
N ASP A 12 -6.40 5.70 6.15
CA ASP A 12 -7.21 4.51 5.82
C ASP A 12 -6.53 3.47 4.91
N TRP A 13 -5.29 3.72 4.49
CA TRP A 13 -4.48 2.83 3.67
C TRP A 13 -3.49 2.05 4.52
N LEU A 14 -3.31 0.78 4.16
CA LEU A 14 -2.27 -0.10 4.68
C LEU A 14 -1.20 -0.26 3.60
N ILE A 15 0.05 0.04 3.96
CA ILE A 15 1.22 -0.35 3.18
C ILE A 15 1.78 -1.64 3.79
N GLU A 16 2.00 -2.64 2.95
CA GLU A 16 2.60 -3.91 3.31
C GLU A 16 3.94 -4.06 2.59
N ARG A 17 4.90 -4.69 3.26
CA ARG A 17 6.23 -4.96 2.72
C ARG A 17 6.54 -6.45 2.78
N LYS A 18 7.20 -6.94 1.74
CA LYS A 18 7.79 -8.27 1.66
C LYS A 18 9.26 -8.10 1.30
N VAL A 19 10.15 -8.75 2.05
CA VAL A 19 11.60 -8.70 1.81
C VAL A 19 12.09 -10.11 1.51
N ASP A 20 12.56 -10.32 0.29
CA ASP A 20 13.21 -11.56 -0.11
C ASP A 20 14.73 -11.38 -0.07
N LEU A 21 15.35 -11.92 0.98
CA LEU A 21 16.80 -11.85 1.19
C LEU A 21 17.58 -12.76 0.23
N THR A 22 16.93 -13.72 -0.44
CA THR A 22 17.62 -14.64 -1.36
C THR A 22 17.95 -13.99 -2.70
N ILE A 23 17.07 -13.09 -3.16
CA ILE A 23 17.23 -12.32 -4.40
C ILE A 23 17.44 -10.82 -4.14
N ASN A 24 17.58 -10.43 -2.87
CA ASN A 24 17.73 -9.05 -2.41
C ASN A 24 16.64 -8.10 -2.98
N GLU A 25 15.39 -8.58 -3.01
CA GLU A 25 14.25 -7.85 -3.56
C GLU A 25 13.33 -7.39 -2.42
N THR A 26 12.88 -6.14 -2.50
CA THR A 26 11.82 -5.60 -1.63
C THR A 26 10.58 -5.32 -2.46
N GLN A 27 9.45 -5.89 -2.07
CA GLN A 27 8.16 -5.64 -2.68
C GLN A 27 7.29 -4.90 -1.68
N CYS A 28 6.69 -3.79 -2.13
CA CYS A 28 5.73 -3.03 -1.35
C CYS A 28 4.41 -2.89 -2.10
N ARG A 29 3.31 -2.93 -1.36
CA ARG A 29 1.97 -2.77 -1.91
C ARG A 29 1.10 -1.96 -0.95
N ALA A 30 0.20 -1.15 -1.50
CA ALA A 30 -0.74 -0.36 -0.72
C ALA A 30 -2.18 -0.76 -1.06
N SER A 31 -3.00 -0.92 -0.02
CA SER A 31 -4.45 -1.14 -0.19
C SER A 31 -5.25 -0.58 0.97
N ILE A 32 -6.51 -0.25 0.71
CA ILE A 32 -7.49 -0.01 1.77
C ILE A 32 -7.92 -1.38 2.31
N PRO A 33 -7.72 -1.69 3.61
CA PRO A 33 -8.20 -2.94 4.17
C PRO A 33 -9.71 -3.09 3.98
N SER A 34 -10.14 -4.30 3.68
CA SER A 34 -11.54 -4.64 3.54
C SER A 34 -11.78 -6.05 4.08
N ASN A 35 -13.05 -6.44 4.13
CA ASN A 35 -13.43 -7.81 4.48
C ASN A 35 -13.03 -8.83 3.40
N ALA A 36 -12.44 -8.40 2.27
CA ALA A 36 -11.91 -9.31 1.26
C ALA A 36 -10.58 -9.94 1.73
N SER A 37 -10.53 -11.27 1.67
CA SER A 37 -9.38 -12.10 2.06
C SER A 37 -8.18 -12.01 1.11
N TRP A 38 -8.37 -11.52 -0.11
CA TRP A 38 -7.39 -11.49 -1.18
C TRP A 38 -7.09 -10.06 -1.62
N PHE A 39 -5.81 -9.74 -1.81
CA PHE A 39 -5.35 -8.39 -2.15
C PHE A 39 -5.98 -7.84 -3.45
N GLY A 40 -6.21 -8.70 -4.44
CA GLY A 40 -6.82 -8.33 -5.72
C GLY A 40 -8.25 -7.79 -5.60
N ALA A 41 -8.96 -8.13 -4.54
CA ALA A 41 -10.28 -7.57 -4.23
C ALA A 41 -10.23 -6.44 -3.20
N ARG A 42 -9.13 -5.68 -3.15
CA ARG A 42 -9.07 -4.44 -2.39
C ARG A 42 -8.92 -3.27 -3.35
N ILE A 43 -9.35 -2.11 -2.89
CA ILE A 43 -8.94 -0.84 -3.51
C ILE A 43 -7.45 -0.71 -3.23
N ARG A 44 -6.65 -0.50 -4.27
CA ARG A 44 -5.20 -0.63 -4.18
C ARG A 44 -4.49 0.27 -5.17
N LEU A 45 -3.21 0.51 -4.91
CA LEU A 45 -2.31 1.07 -5.90
C LEU A 45 -1.67 -0.06 -6.70
N GLY A 46 -1.60 0.11 -8.02
CA GLY A 46 -0.87 -0.79 -8.89
C GLY A 46 0.64 -0.51 -8.92
N PRO A 47 1.38 -1.22 -9.78
CA PRO A 47 2.82 -1.06 -9.92
C PRO A 47 3.23 0.38 -10.28
N GLU A 48 2.42 1.06 -11.10
CA GLU A 48 2.66 2.42 -11.59
C GLU A 48 1.90 3.49 -10.78
N ASN A 49 1.56 3.17 -9.53
CA ASN A 49 0.80 4.05 -8.63
C ASN A 49 -0.61 4.44 -9.12
N GLU A 50 -1.14 3.68 -10.08
CA GLU A 50 -2.49 3.83 -10.57
C GLU A 50 -3.51 3.32 -9.54
N LEU A 51 -4.58 4.07 -9.32
CA LEU A 51 -5.64 3.69 -8.39
C LEU A 51 -6.53 2.64 -9.04
N ILE A 52 -6.52 1.42 -8.48
CA ILE A 52 -7.33 0.31 -8.96
C ILE A 52 -8.50 0.10 -8.01
N LYS A 53 -9.72 0.18 -8.56
CA LYS A 53 -10.99 -0.02 -7.85
C LYS A 53 -11.66 -1.31 -8.37
N PRO A 54 -11.84 -2.34 -7.52
CA PRO A 54 -12.62 -3.50 -7.90
C PRO A 54 -14.09 -3.11 -8.16
N ILE A 55 -14.69 -3.66 -9.22
CA ILE A 55 -16.07 -3.34 -9.67
C ILE A 55 -17.11 -3.56 -8.55
N TRP A 56 -16.87 -4.53 -7.66
CA TRP A 56 -17.82 -4.99 -6.66
C TRP A 56 -17.72 -4.28 -5.30
N ILE A 57 -16.82 -3.30 -5.14
CA ILE A 57 -16.55 -2.65 -3.86
C ILE A 57 -16.96 -1.19 -3.90
N SER A 58 -17.82 -0.81 -2.96
CA SER A 58 -18.15 0.59 -2.71
C SER A 58 -16.93 1.30 -2.09
N VAL A 59 -16.45 2.33 -2.78
CA VAL A 59 -15.37 3.19 -2.30
C VAL A 59 -15.98 4.45 -1.73
N LYS A 60 -15.67 4.80 -0.48
CA LYS A 60 -16.04 6.13 0.02
C LYS A 60 -15.13 7.16 -0.65
N ALA A 61 -15.71 8.20 -1.23
CA ALA A 61 -14.96 9.21 -1.98
C ALA A 61 -13.82 9.85 -1.16
N ASN A 62 -14.00 10.00 0.15
CA ASN A 62 -12.98 10.53 1.05
C ASN A 62 -11.74 9.62 1.21
N GLN A 63 -11.84 8.31 0.99
CA GLN A 63 -10.72 7.37 1.12
C GLN A 63 -9.78 7.39 -0.10
N VAL A 64 -10.28 7.90 -1.23
CA VAL A 64 -9.55 8.00 -2.51
C VAL A 64 -9.44 9.45 -2.98
N LEU A 65 -9.45 10.38 -2.03
CA LEU A 65 -9.21 11.79 -2.31
C LEU A 65 -7.76 11.97 -2.78
N GLU A 66 -7.53 12.73 -3.86
CA GLU A 66 -6.18 12.86 -4.44
C GLU A 66 -5.15 13.37 -3.43
N SER A 67 -5.52 14.28 -2.53
CA SER A 67 -4.61 14.77 -1.48
C SER A 67 -4.12 13.66 -0.55
N LYS A 68 -4.95 12.67 -0.24
CA LYS A 68 -4.52 11.47 0.51
C LYS A 68 -3.65 10.58 -0.35
N LEU A 69 -4.04 10.36 -1.62
CA LEU A 69 -3.32 9.47 -2.53
C LEU A 69 -1.90 9.96 -2.82
N VAL A 70 -1.64 11.27 -2.88
CA VAL A 70 -0.27 11.81 -2.99
C VAL A 70 0.62 11.26 -1.88
N LYS A 71 0.20 11.40 -0.62
CA LYS A 71 0.95 10.90 0.54
C LYS A 71 1.14 9.38 0.49
N ILE A 72 0.12 8.63 0.08
CA ILE A 72 0.22 7.17 -0.04
C ILE A 72 1.20 6.75 -1.14
N ARG A 73 1.20 7.45 -2.29
CA ARG A 73 2.13 7.18 -3.39
C ARG A 73 3.57 7.46 -2.98
N GLU A 74 3.83 8.59 -2.33
CA GLU A 74 5.16 8.94 -1.79
C GLU A 74 5.68 7.86 -0.83
N LEU A 75 4.87 7.47 0.17
CA LEU A 75 5.25 6.42 1.11
C LEU A 75 5.41 5.05 0.44
N LEU A 76 4.63 4.75 -0.60
CA LEU A 76 4.78 3.48 -1.31
C LEU A 76 6.08 3.46 -2.15
N ASP A 77 6.44 4.59 -2.75
CA ASP A 77 7.66 4.74 -3.54
C ASP A 77 8.90 4.69 -2.64
N ASP A 78 8.89 5.37 -1.49
CA ASP A 78 9.95 5.26 -0.48
C ASP A 78 10.19 3.80 -0.06
N CYS A 79 9.10 3.04 0.10
CA CYS A 79 9.17 1.63 0.46
C CYS A 79 9.83 0.79 -0.62
N ARG A 80 9.48 1.05 -1.89
CA ARG A 80 10.06 0.36 -3.06
C ARG A 80 11.53 0.73 -3.27
N SER A 81 11.91 1.97 -2.96
CA SER A 81 13.30 2.44 -3.00
C SER A 81 14.16 1.89 -1.86
N GLY A 82 13.58 1.16 -0.90
CA GLY A 82 14.29 0.59 0.23
C GLY A 82 14.68 1.63 1.28
N LEU A 83 14.05 2.81 1.26
CA LEU A 83 14.25 3.82 2.30
C LEU A 83 13.71 3.31 3.63
N LEU A 84 14.47 3.54 4.69
CA LEU A 84 14.07 3.21 6.05
C LEU A 84 12.99 4.20 6.50
N PHE A 85 11.78 3.69 6.73
CA PHE A 85 10.75 4.43 7.47
C PHE A 85 11.19 4.55 8.93
N LEU A 86 11.61 5.74 9.33
CA LEU A 86 11.71 6.09 10.74
C LEU A 86 10.32 6.56 11.19
N PRO A 87 9.74 6.00 12.26
CA PRO A 87 8.38 6.32 12.71
C PRO A 87 8.25 7.70 13.37
N GLU A 88 9.17 8.63 13.13
CA GLU A 88 9.06 9.99 13.61
C GLU A 88 8.22 10.78 12.59
N ASN A 89 7.00 11.19 12.99
CA ASN A 89 6.06 12.08 12.30
C ASN A 89 4.92 11.43 11.48
N LEU A 90 4.26 10.40 12.02
CA LEU A 90 2.86 10.09 11.67
C LEU A 90 1.88 10.77 12.61
#